data_AF-A0A0B8PL55-F1
#
_entry.id   AF-A0A0B8PL55-F1
#
_cell.length_a   1.000
_cell.length_b   1.000
_cell.length_c   1.000
_cell.angle_alpha   90.00
_cell.angle_beta   90.00
_cell.angle_gamma   90.00
#
_symmetry.space_group_name_H-M   'P 1'
#
loop_
_entity.id
_entity.type
_entity.pdbx_description
1 polymer ?
#
loop_
_entity_poly.entity_id
_entity_poly.type
_entity_poly.pdbx_seq_one_letter_code
_entity_poly.pdbx_strand_id
1 'polypeptide(L)'
;MVGLEEAQDTTTTTAVYDENGNFLRNETTTEAGDYTALASALGGVNGAAISLAMGDWTALISAVATDSNSNILSSPSITVMDNGEASFIVGEEVPVITGSTSGSNNENPFQTVERKEVGIKLKVVPQINEGDSVQLKIEQEVSNVLGANGAVDVRFAKRQLNTSVMVQDGQMLVLGGLVDEQSNESESKVPLLGDIPWLGQLFKSTSTTVSKRNLMVFIKPTIIRDGVSADGLTQRKYNYIRAEQLYKAEEGLRLMSDDLIPVLPKFGDDASRPPEFRAFIEQVEKE
;
A
#
# COMPACT_ATOMS: atom_id res chain seq x y z
N MET A 1 -17.19 -18.52 27.32
CA MET A 1 -18.05 -19.68 27.00
C MET A 1 -18.79 -19.26 25.74
N VAL A 2 -18.31 -19.68 24.57
CA VAL A 2 -18.80 -19.16 23.28
C VAL A 2 -19.48 -20.30 22.52
N GLY A 3 -20.81 -20.28 22.47
CA GLY A 3 -21.56 -20.48 21.23
C GLY A 3 -21.63 -21.87 20.59
N LEU A 4 -21.40 -22.98 21.31
CA LEU A 4 -21.73 -24.32 20.79
C LEU A 4 -22.98 -24.95 21.42
N GLU A 5 -23.41 -24.49 22.59
CA GLU A 5 -24.66 -24.95 23.21
C GLU A 5 -25.87 -24.47 22.39
N GLU A 6 -25.78 -23.25 21.83
CA GLU A 6 -26.72 -22.75 20.82
C GLU A 6 -26.57 -23.50 19.48
N ALA A 7 -25.40 -24.08 19.17
CA ALA A 7 -25.12 -24.81 17.93
C ALA A 7 -25.55 -26.29 17.96
N GLN A 8 -26.09 -26.78 19.07
CA GLN A 8 -26.70 -28.11 19.15
C GLN A 8 -28.20 -28.01 18.93
N ASP A 9 -28.72 -28.92 18.11
CA ASP A 9 -30.15 -29.00 17.85
C ASP A 9 -30.91 -29.29 19.16
N THR A 10 -31.70 -28.34 19.63
CA THR A 10 -32.50 -28.52 20.84
C THR A 10 -33.85 -29.13 20.46
N THR A 11 -34.07 -30.39 20.85
CA THR A 11 -35.35 -31.07 20.63
C THR A 11 -36.27 -30.86 21.82
N THR A 12 -37.28 -29.99 21.68
CA THR A 12 -38.34 -29.87 22.69
C THR A 12 -39.54 -30.70 22.24
N THR A 13 -39.98 -31.63 23.10
CA THR A 13 -41.18 -32.44 22.86
C THR A 13 -42.33 -31.89 23.69
N THR A 14 -43.31 -31.29 23.04
CA THR A 14 -44.50 -30.73 23.71
C THR A 14 -45.70 -31.63 23.42
N ALA A 15 -46.47 -31.97 24.44
CA ALA A 15 -47.69 -32.76 24.31
C ALA A 15 -48.87 -31.85 23.93
N VAL A 16 -49.53 -32.13 22.79
CA VAL A 16 -50.69 -31.36 22.32
C VAL A 16 -51.98 -32.06 22.78
N TYR A 17 -52.89 -31.30 23.38
CA TYR A 17 -54.19 -31.75 23.90
C TYR A 17 -55.35 -31.06 23.15
N ASP A 18 -56.51 -31.70 23.03
CA ASP A 18 -57.72 -31.10 22.46
C ASP A 18 -58.40 -30.08 23.40
N GLU A 19 -59.41 -29.32 22.92
CA GLU A 19 -60.19 -28.37 23.73
C GLU A 19 -60.94 -29.04 24.91
N ASN A 20 -60.99 -30.38 24.96
CA ASN A 20 -61.61 -31.16 26.02
C ASN A 20 -60.58 -31.84 26.95
N GLY A 21 -59.28 -31.56 26.78
CA GLY A 21 -58.20 -32.05 27.64
C GLY A 21 -57.68 -33.46 27.33
N ASN A 22 -58.02 -34.07 26.20
CA ASN A 22 -57.49 -35.39 25.81
C ASN A 22 -56.18 -35.26 25.01
N PHE A 23 -55.23 -36.16 25.30
CA PHE A 23 -53.94 -36.21 24.63
C PHE A 23 -54.09 -36.63 23.15
N LEU A 24 -53.56 -35.82 22.23
CA LEU A 24 -53.65 -36.05 20.79
C LEU A 24 -52.35 -36.66 20.24
N ARG A 25 -51.21 -36.00 20.44
CA ARG A 25 -49.90 -36.41 19.91
C ARG A 25 -48.76 -35.61 20.57
N ASN A 26 -47.56 -36.19 20.60
CA ASN A 26 -46.32 -35.48 20.89
C ASN A 26 -45.79 -34.80 19.62
N GLU A 27 -45.52 -33.50 19.68
CA GLU A 27 -44.90 -32.73 18.61
C GLU A 27 -43.46 -32.41 19.02
N THR A 28 -42.50 -32.87 18.23
CA THR A 28 -41.07 -32.63 18.44
C THR A 28 -40.63 -31.55 17.46
N THR A 29 -40.36 -30.35 17.98
CA THR A 29 -39.73 -29.29 17.21
C THR A 29 -38.22 -29.34 17.47
N THR A 30 -37.45 -29.46 16.40
CA THR A 30 -35.99 -29.40 16.44
C THR A 30 -35.59 -27.99 16.01
N GLU A 31 -35.11 -27.17 16.95
CA GLU A 31 -34.48 -25.91 16.59
C GLU A 31 -33.07 -26.21 16.12
N ALA A 32 -32.74 -25.80 14.89
CA ALA A 32 -31.42 -26.02 14.32
C ALA A 32 -30.36 -25.20 15.05
N GLY A 33 -29.23 -25.82 15.37
CA GLY A 33 -28.14 -25.17 16.08
C GLY A 33 -27.66 -23.87 15.42
N ASP A 34 -27.51 -22.81 16.20
CA ASP A 34 -26.90 -21.54 15.83
C ASP A 34 -25.36 -21.62 15.85
N TYR A 35 -24.78 -21.86 14.68
CA TYR A 35 -23.34 -21.85 14.45
C TYR A 35 -22.75 -20.44 14.29
N THR A 36 -23.56 -19.37 14.38
CA THR A 36 -23.12 -18.00 14.08
C THR A 36 -22.03 -17.52 15.04
N ALA A 37 -22.09 -17.93 16.31
CA ALA A 37 -21.08 -17.57 17.31
C ALA A 37 -19.72 -18.24 17.02
N LEU A 38 -19.72 -19.51 16.60
CA LEU A 38 -18.50 -20.20 16.16
C LEU A 38 -18.00 -19.65 14.81
N ALA A 39 -18.90 -19.41 13.86
CA ALA A 39 -18.56 -18.83 12.56
C ALA A 39 -18.00 -17.39 12.69
N SER A 40 -18.53 -16.59 13.62
CA SER A 40 -18.02 -15.26 13.96
C SER A 40 -16.64 -15.34 14.64
N ALA A 41 -16.46 -16.28 15.57
CA ALA A 41 -15.18 -16.52 16.22
C ALA A 41 -14.10 -17.02 15.24
N LEU A 42 -14.46 -17.86 14.26
CA LEU A 42 -13.54 -18.33 13.22
C LEU A 42 -13.32 -17.29 12.10
N GLY A 43 -14.34 -16.49 11.77
CA GLY A 43 -14.25 -15.43 10.76
C GLY A 43 -13.40 -14.23 11.19
N GLY A 44 -13.19 -14.03 12.49
CA GLY A 44 -12.31 -13.00 13.04
C GLY A 44 -10.84 -13.39 13.17
N VAL A 45 -10.47 -14.66 12.94
CA VAL A 45 -9.10 -15.14 13.07
C VAL A 45 -8.37 -15.00 11.73
N ASN A 46 -7.42 -14.07 11.66
CA ASN A 46 -6.42 -14.09 10.61
C ASN A 46 -5.37 -15.15 10.94
N GLY A 47 -5.32 -16.26 10.19
CA GLY A 47 -4.32 -17.33 10.35
C GLY A 47 -4.91 -18.72 10.61
N ALA A 48 -4.16 -19.59 11.29
CA ALA A 48 -4.62 -20.93 11.60
C ALA A 48 -5.45 -20.95 12.89
N ALA A 49 -6.60 -21.62 12.83
CA ALA A 49 -7.48 -21.85 13.97
C ALA A 49 -7.84 -23.34 14.05
N ILE A 50 -7.77 -23.91 15.25
CA ILE A 50 -8.19 -25.28 15.56
C ILE A 50 -9.27 -25.19 16.64
N SER A 51 -10.45 -25.75 16.37
CA SER A 51 -11.49 -25.93 17.38
C SER A 51 -11.49 -27.39 17.86
N LEU A 52 -11.52 -27.57 19.18
CA LEU A 52 -11.62 -28.87 19.84
C LEU A 52 -12.89 -28.87 20.68
N ALA A 53 -13.83 -29.77 20.36
CA ALA A 53 -15.04 -29.99 21.14
C ALA A 53 -14.84 -31.18 22.10
N MET A 54 -15.10 -30.97 23.39
CA MET A 54 -15.00 -31.96 24.46
C MET A 54 -16.28 -31.92 25.29
N GLY A 55 -17.29 -32.71 24.91
CA GLY A 55 -18.64 -32.62 25.48
C GLY A 55 -19.24 -31.24 25.19
N ASP A 56 -19.71 -30.56 26.24
CA ASP A 56 -20.30 -29.21 26.13
C ASP A 56 -19.24 -28.09 26.05
N TRP A 57 -17.95 -28.42 26.19
CA TRP A 57 -16.86 -27.45 26.16
C TRP A 57 -16.24 -27.37 24.76
N THR A 58 -16.01 -26.15 24.30
CA THR A 58 -15.25 -25.86 23.08
C THR A 58 -13.98 -25.09 23.42
N ALA A 59 -12.84 -25.55 22.90
CA ALA A 59 -11.57 -24.85 22.97
C ALA A 59 -11.18 -24.40 21.58
N LEU A 60 -10.95 -23.08 21.42
CA LEU A 60 -10.45 -22.50 20.18
C LEU A 60 -8.99 -22.09 20.37
N ILE A 61 -8.10 -22.71 19.60
CA ILE A 61 -6.69 -22.37 19.55
C ILE A 61 -6.46 -21.60 18.26
N SER A 62 -6.01 -20.35 18.37
CA SER A 62 -5.59 -19.54 17.22
C SER A 62 -4.10 -19.22 17.33
N ALA A 63 -3.40 -19.32 16.21
CA ALA A 63 -2.00 -18.95 16.10
C ALA A 63 -1.71 -18.37 14.72
N VAL A 64 -1.06 -17.21 14.71
CA VAL A 64 -0.63 -16.56 13.47
C VAL A 64 0.70 -15.87 13.71
N ALA A 65 1.61 -16.04 12.76
CA ALA A 65 2.83 -15.27 12.66
C ALA A 65 2.79 -14.52 11.32
N THR A 66 2.62 -13.20 11.39
CA THR A 66 2.62 -12.35 10.19
C THR A 66 3.98 -11.70 10.06
N ASP A 67 4.69 -12.02 8.97
CA ASP A 67 5.91 -11.33 8.58
C ASP A 67 5.65 -10.49 7.33
N SER A 68 6.00 -9.21 7.39
CA SER A 68 5.79 -8.26 6.31
C SER A 68 7.06 -7.47 6.09
N ASN A 69 7.53 -7.47 4.84
CA ASN A 69 8.69 -6.72 4.41
C ASN A 69 8.31 -5.77 3.28
N SER A 70 8.81 -4.54 3.33
CA SER A 70 8.59 -3.52 2.32
C SER A 70 9.88 -2.75 2.09
N ASN A 71 10.30 -2.66 0.83
CA ASN A 71 11.44 -1.88 0.41
C ASN A 71 11.02 -0.94 -0.72
N ILE A 72 11.21 0.36 -0.51
CA ILE A 72 10.83 1.40 -1.46
C ILE A 72 12.05 2.27 -1.71
N LEU A 73 12.51 2.29 -2.96
CA LEU A 73 13.52 3.21 -3.45
C LEU A 73 12.91 4.08 -4.54
N SER A 74 12.87 5.39 -4.30
CA SER A 74 12.38 6.35 -5.28
C SER A 74 13.42 7.46 -5.44
N SER A 75 13.93 7.62 -6.67
CA SER A 75 14.98 8.58 -7.02
C SER A 75 14.47 9.58 -8.06
N PRO A 76 13.63 10.56 -7.68
CA PRO A 76 13.24 11.63 -8.60
C PRO A 76 14.46 12.46 -8.97
N SER A 77 14.56 12.87 -10.23
CA SER A 77 15.62 13.76 -10.71
C SER A 77 15.03 14.85 -11.58
N ILE A 78 15.47 16.09 -11.37
CA ILE A 78 15.09 17.25 -12.17
C ILE A 78 16.35 18.03 -12.58
N THR A 79 16.35 18.52 -13.82
CA THR A 79 17.37 19.42 -14.35
C THR A 79 16.81 20.84 -14.34
N VAL A 80 17.58 21.80 -13.84
CA VAL A 80 17.15 23.19 -13.68
C VAL A 80 18.34 24.12 -13.91
N MET A 81 18.05 25.35 -14.35
CA MET A 81 19.06 26.39 -14.47
C MET A 81 19.52 26.90 -13.09
N ASP A 82 20.73 27.42 -13.02
CA ASP A 82 21.22 28.06 -11.81
C ASP A 82 20.30 29.24 -11.39
N ASN A 83 20.04 29.38 -10.10
CA ASN A 83 19.08 30.32 -9.50
C ASN A 83 17.62 30.17 -9.97
N GLY A 84 17.29 29.16 -10.77
CA GLY A 84 15.92 28.88 -11.22
C GLY A 84 15.15 28.00 -10.23
N GLU A 85 13.87 28.28 -10.02
CA GLU A 85 12.98 27.34 -9.33
C GLU A 85 12.50 26.26 -10.31
N ALA A 86 12.51 25.00 -9.87
CA ALA A 86 11.87 23.92 -10.58
C ALA A 86 11.03 23.06 -9.64
N SER A 87 9.88 22.60 -10.14
CA SER A 87 9.00 21.67 -9.48
C SER A 87 8.83 20.41 -10.32
N PHE A 88 8.86 19.27 -9.65
CA PHE A 88 8.62 17.94 -10.21
C PHE A 88 7.52 17.29 -9.40
N ILE A 89 6.51 16.74 -10.06
CA ILE A 89 5.47 15.95 -9.41
C ILE A 89 5.18 14.69 -10.20
N VAL A 90 5.16 13.55 -9.50
CA VAL A 90 4.67 12.27 -10.00
C VAL A 90 3.64 11.78 -9.00
N GLY A 91 2.39 11.72 -9.42
CA GLY A 91 1.30 11.48 -8.51
C GLY A 91 -0.06 11.56 -9.18
N GLU A 92 -1.08 11.60 -8.34
CA GLU A 92 -2.49 11.64 -8.71
C GLU A 92 -3.18 12.79 -7.97
N GLU A 93 -4.28 13.31 -8.54
CA GLU A 93 -5.11 14.31 -7.88
C GLU A 93 -6.35 13.66 -7.26
N VAL A 94 -6.39 13.66 -5.93
CA VAL A 94 -7.48 13.03 -5.18
C VAL A 94 -8.46 14.12 -4.72
N PRO A 95 -9.76 13.96 -5.00
CA PRO A 95 -10.77 14.86 -4.48
C PRO A 95 -10.94 14.62 -2.97
N VAL A 96 -10.99 15.70 -2.21
CA VAL A 96 -11.25 15.68 -0.77
C VAL A 96 -12.41 16.59 -0.41
N ILE A 97 -13.27 16.14 0.47
CA ILE A 97 -14.41 16.90 0.98
C ILE A 97 -13.89 17.87 2.05
N THR A 98 -13.99 19.17 1.80
CA THR A 98 -13.49 20.23 2.71
C THR A 98 -14.59 20.85 3.56
N GLY A 99 -15.85 20.60 3.23
CA GLY A 99 -17.00 21.11 3.96
C GLY A 99 -18.28 20.45 3.50
N SER A 100 -19.25 20.35 4.41
CA SER A 100 -20.61 19.93 4.11
C SER A 100 -21.58 20.92 4.74
N THR A 101 -22.42 21.55 3.94
CA THR A 101 -23.52 22.39 4.44
C THR A 101 -24.84 21.66 4.21
N SER A 102 -25.58 21.40 5.29
CA SER A 102 -26.92 20.83 5.18
C SER A 102 -27.87 21.88 4.59
N GLY A 103 -28.53 21.56 3.47
CA GLY A 103 -29.64 22.36 2.97
C GLY A 103 -30.80 22.39 3.97
N SER A 104 -31.75 23.30 3.78
CA SER A 104 -32.91 23.55 4.66
C SER A 104 -33.75 22.32 5.03
N ASN A 105 -33.65 21.21 4.29
CA ASN A 105 -34.36 19.95 4.55
C ASN A 105 -33.47 18.75 4.95
N ASN A 106 -32.16 18.93 5.18
CA ASN A 106 -31.22 17.88 5.64
C ASN A 106 -31.18 16.57 4.80
N GLU A 107 -31.82 16.52 3.62
CA GLU A 107 -31.90 15.34 2.76
C GLU A 107 -30.72 15.21 1.77
N ASN A 108 -29.96 16.28 1.52
CA ASN A 108 -28.72 16.21 0.75
C ASN A 108 -27.78 17.36 1.14
N PRO A 109 -26.74 17.13 1.96
CA PRO A 109 -25.78 18.17 2.30
C PRO A 109 -24.92 18.51 1.06
N PHE A 110 -24.81 19.79 0.73
CA PHE A 110 -23.86 20.27 -0.28
C PHE A 110 -22.45 20.07 0.24
N GLN A 111 -21.68 19.22 -0.44
CA GLN A 111 -20.27 18.98 -0.13
C GLN A 111 -19.38 19.83 -1.04
N THR A 112 -18.47 20.60 -0.44
CA THR A 112 -17.40 21.27 -1.18
C THR A 112 -16.24 20.31 -1.35
N VAL A 113 -15.79 20.12 -2.58
CA VAL A 113 -14.69 19.23 -2.92
C VAL A 113 -13.50 20.05 -3.39
N GLU A 114 -12.34 19.82 -2.79
CA GLU A 114 -11.05 20.37 -3.19
C GLU A 114 -10.19 19.25 -3.80
N ARG A 115 -9.40 19.53 -4.84
CA ARG A 115 -8.46 18.55 -5.40
C ARG A 115 -7.11 18.72 -4.70
N LYS A 116 -6.58 17.62 -4.16
CA LYS A 116 -5.24 17.60 -3.56
C LYS A 116 -4.34 16.66 -4.34
N GLU A 117 -3.20 17.18 -4.73
CA GLU A 117 -2.13 16.39 -5.35
C GLU A 117 -1.47 15.49 -4.30
N VAL A 118 -1.33 14.21 -4.62
CA VAL A 118 -0.61 13.22 -3.81
C VAL A 118 0.39 12.47 -4.65
N GLY A 119 1.56 12.21 -4.09
CA GLY A 119 2.62 11.48 -4.76
C GLY A 119 4.01 11.97 -4.35
N ILE A 120 4.96 11.84 -5.26
CA ILE A 120 6.33 12.30 -5.06
C ILE A 120 6.45 13.70 -5.66
N LYS A 121 6.63 14.70 -4.81
CA LYS A 121 6.86 16.10 -5.17
C LYS A 121 8.27 16.50 -4.76
N LEU A 122 9.00 17.10 -5.68
CA LEU A 122 10.31 17.67 -5.46
C LEU A 122 10.32 19.09 -6.01
N LYS A 123 10.48 20.07 -5.14
CA LYS A 123 10.70 21.46 -5.49
C LYS A 123 12.10 21.87 -5.04
N VAL A 124 12.87 22.46 -5.94
CA VAL A 124 14.26 22.80 -5.70
C VAL A 124 14.60 24.16 -6.31
N VAL A 125 15.39 24.93 -5.58
CA VAL A 125 16.05 26.15 -6.06
C VAL A 125 17.55 25.98 -5.79
N PRO A 126 18.35 25.65 -6.82
CA PRO A 126 19.79 25.59 -6.68
C PRO A 126 20.43 26.97 -6.87
N GLN A 127 21.55 27.15 -6.20
CA GLN A 127 22.47 28.26 -6.38
C GLN A 127 23.89 27.70 -6.38
N ILE A 128 24.61 27.87 -7.48
CA ILE A 128 26.00 27.46 -7.61
C ILE A 128 26.88 28.54 -6.97
N ASN A 129 27.75 28.12 -6.06
CA ASN A 129 28.74 28.97 -5.41
C ASN A 129 30.14 28.71 -5.99
N GLU A 130 31.07 29.61 -5.67
CA GLU A 130 32.50 29.43 -5.96
C GLU A 130 33.04 28.12 -5.36
N GLY A 131 33.88 27.41 -6.11
CA GLY A 131 34.45 26.13 -5.68
C GLY A 131 33.54 24.91 -5.88
N ASP A 132 32.68 24.92 -6.91
CA ASP A 132 31.82 23.79 -7.32
C ASP A 132 30.87 23.26 -6.22
N SER A 133 30.53 24.12 -5.26
CA SER A 133 29.51 23.82 -4.25
C SER A 133 28.14 24.33 -4.71
N VAL A 134 27.11 23.53 -4.48
CA VAL A 134 25.72 23.86 -4.83
C VAL A 134 24.93 24.02 -3.54
N GLN A 135 24.43 25.23 -3.30
CA GLN A 135 23.43 25.48 -2.28
C GLN A 135 22.05 25.12 -2.84
N LEU A 136 21.28 24.32 -2.11
CA LEU A 136 19.98 23.82 -2.53
C LEU A 136 18.95 24.17 -1.47
N LYS A 137 17.93 24.94 -1.86
CA LYS A 137 16.67 25.02 -1.10
C LYS A 137 15.74 23.95 -1.64
N ILE A 138 15.36 22.98 -0.81
CA ILE A 138 14.66 21.77 -1.23
C ILE A 138 13.39 21.63 -0.40
N GLU A 139 12.29 21.39 -1.09
CA GLU A 139 11.03 20.93 -0.54
C GLU A 139 10.71 19.59 -1.19
N GLN A 140 10.84 18.52 -0.42
CA GLN A 140 10.52 17.17 -0.87
C GLN A 140 9.32 16.66 -0.08
N GLU A 141 8.34 16.15 -0.80
CA GLU A 141 7.17 15.50 -0.24
C GLU A 141 6.96 14.15 -0.91
N VAL A 142 6.67 13.13 -0.09
CA VAL A 142 6.15 11.83 -0.53
C VAL A 142 4.84 11.61 0.20
N SER A 143 3.74 11.64 -0.55
CA SER A 143 2.40 11.37 -0.05
C SER A 143 1.81 10.13 -0.71
N ASN A 144 1.02 9.38 0.07
CA ASN A 144 0.22 8.27 -0.42
C ASN A 144 -1.18 8.32 0.20
N VAL A 145 -2.18 7.86 -0.53
CA VAL A 145 -3.57 7.80 -0.08
C VAL A 145 -3.76 6.57 0.81
N LEU A 146 -4.40 6.76 1.95
CA LEU A 146 -4.83 5.72 2.87
C LEU A 146 -6.36 5.73 2.96
N GLY A 147 -6.94 4.55 3.24
CA GLY A 147 -8.37 4.42 3.51
C GLY A 147 -8.83 5.29 4.69
N ALA A 148 -10.11 5.67 4.66
CA ALA A 148 -10.70 6.61 5.61
C ALA A 148 -10.66 6.09 7.07
N ASN A 149 -10.76 4.78 7.33
CA ASN A 149 -10.68 4.14 8.65
C ASN A 149 -11.32 4.98 9.79
N GLY A 150 -12.60 5.35 9.62
CA GLY A 150 -13.36 6.15 10.59
C GLY A 150 -13.21 7.67 10.46
N ALA A 151 -12.41 8.19 9.53
CA ALA A 151 -12.44 9.59 9.13
C ALA A 151 -13.61 9.88 8.17
N VAL A 152 -14.02 11.14 8.12
CA VAL A 152 -15.05 11.66 7.20
C VAL A 152 -14.66 11.47 5.73
N ASP A 153 -13.36 11.41 5.45
CA ASP A 153 -12.81 11.28 4.11
C ASP A 153 -11.46 10.52 4.12
N VAL A 154 -10.88 10.28 2.95
CA VAL A 154 -9.56 9.66 2.74
C VAL A 154 -8.48 10.37 3.56
N ARG A 155 -7.48 9.60 4.00
CA ARG A 155 -6.34 10.12 4.77
C ARG A 155 -5.09 10.07 3.93
N PHE A 156 -4.15 11.00 4.17
CA PHE A 156 -2.89 11.02 3.44
C PHE A 156 -1.73 10.73 4.38
N ALA A 157 -0.95 9.70 4.05
CA ALA A 157 0.35 9.47 4.68
C ALA A 157 1.38 10.38 4.02
N LYS A 158 1.65 11.54 4.63
CA LYS A 158 2.59 12.53 4.11
C LYS A 158 3.94 12.43 4.84
N ARG A 159 5.02 12.35 4.08
CA ARG A 159 6.40 12.46 4.53
C ARG A 159 7.01 13.65 3.83
N GLN A 160 7.40 14.68 4.57
CA GLN A 160 7.83 15.95 4.02
C GLN A 160 9.14 16.38 4.68
N LEU A 161 10.04 16.95 3.87
CA LEU A 161 11.28 17.55 4.32
C LEU A 161 11.53 18.86 3.56
N ASN A 162 11.65 19.96 4.31
CA ASN A 162 11.94 21.29 3.78
C ASN A 162 13.24 21.78 4.43
N THR A 163 14.30 21.93 3.64
CA THR A 163 15.62 22.29 4.16
C THR A 163 16.43 23.12 3.16
N SER A 164 17.48 23.76 3.66
CA SER A 164 18.51 24.40 2.84
C SER A 164 19.85 23.77 3.18
N VAL A 165 20.51 23.16 2.20
CA VAL A 165 21.80 22.48 2.39
C VAL A 165 22.83 22.97 1.37
N MET A 166 24.10 22.79 1.67
CA MET A 166 25.19 23.00 0.73
C MET A 166 25.85 21.64 0.45
N VAL A 167 25.98 21.29 -0.82
CA VAL A 167 26.48 19.99 -1.27
C VAL A 167 27.53 20.22 -2.34
N GLN A 168 28.61 19.43 -2.33
CA GLN A 168 29.64 19.50 -3.37
C GLN A 168 29.16 18.85 -4.67
N ASP A 169 29.65 19.32 -5.81
CA ASP A 169 29.35 18.72 -7.10
C ASP A 169 29.66 17.20 -7.13
N GLY A 170 28.73 16.41 -7.66
CA GLY A 170 28.88 14.97 -7.82
C GLY A 170 28.89 14.16 -6.52
N GLN A 171 28.78 14.79 -5.35
CA GLN A 171 28.73 14.11 -4.05
C GLN A 171 27.28 13.93 -3.57
N MET A 172 27.05 12.90 -2.77
CA MET A 172 25.75 12.62 -2.17
C MET A 172 25.73 13.09 -0.72
N LEU A 173 24.72 13.88 -0.35
CA LEU A 173 24.49 14.31 1.03
C LEU A 173 23.17 13.73 1.55
N VAL A 174 23.15 13.31 2.81
CA VAL A 174 21.92 12.96 3.52
C VAL A 174 21.20 14.24 3.98
N LEU A 175 19.95 14.42 3.56
CA LEU A 175 19.10 15.55 3.97
C LEU A 175 18.43 15.30 5.31
N GLY A 176 18.07 14.04 5.58
CA GLY A 176 17.39 13.62 6.79
C GLY A 176 16.99 12.16 6.76
N GLY A 177 16.44 11.68 7.87
CA GLY A 177 15.95 10.31 8.00
C GLY A 177 15.14 10.10 9.27
N LEU A 178 14.44 8.97 9.32
CA LEU A 178 13.68 8.51 10.48
C LEU A 178 13.97 7.02 10.68
N VAL A 179 14.34 6.65 11.90
CA VAL A 179 14.38 5.26 12.36
C VAL A 179 13.33 5.16 13.46
N ASP A 180 12.34 4.31 13.24
CA ASP A 180 11.18 4.15 14.10
C ASP A 180 10.99 2.66 14.40
N GLU A 181 11.06 2.31 15.68
CA GLU A 181 10.93 0.94 16.18
C GLU A 181 9.86 0.91 17.27
N GLN A 182 8.84 0.09 17.08
CA GLN A 182 7.74 -0.09 18.03
C GLN A 182 7.57 -1.57 18.35
N SER A 183 7.54 -1.90 19.64
CA SER A 183 7.26 -3.24 20.16
C SER A 183 6.06 -3.16 21.10
N ASN A 184 4.93 -3.73 20.69
CA ASN A 184 3.71 -3.82 21.49
C ASN A 184 3.47 -5.28 21.87
N GLU A 185 3.45 -5.56 23.17
CA GLU A 185 3.09 -6.87 23.70
C GLU A 185 1.82 -6.73 24.55
N SER A 186 0.82 -7.55 24.25
CA SER A 186 -0.44 -7.62 24.97
C SER A 186 -0.67 -9.06 25.42
N GLU A 187 -0.75 -9.27 26.73
CA GLU A 187 -1.04 -10.58 27.32
C GLU A 187 -2.33 -10.49 28.14
N SER A 188 -3.29 -11.35 27.84
CA SER A 188 -4.51 -11.55 28.63
C SER A 188 -4.52 -12.97 29.17
N LYS A 189 -4.58 -13.14 30.50
CA LYS A 189 -4.54 -14.47 31.13
C LYS A 189 -5.50 -14.58 32.31
N VAL A 190 -5.90 -15.83 32.62
CA VAL A 190 -6.58 -16.14 33.88
C VAL A 190 -5.56 -16.11 35.03
N PRO A 191 -5.76 -15.31 36.10
CA PRO A 191 -4.85 -15.28 37.24
C PRO A 191 -4.67 -16.67 37.87
N LEU A 192 -3.47 -16.97 38.40
CA LEU A 192 -3.02 -18.29 38.88
C LEU A 192 -2.88 -19.36 37.79
N LEU A 193 -3.93 -19.66 37.03
CA LEU A 193 -3.91 -20.75 36.03
C LEU A 193 -2.99 -20.45 34.84
N GLY A 194 -2.90 -19.18 34.43
CA GLY A 194 -2.00 -18.73 33.36
C GLY A 194 -0.52 -18.71 33.74
N ASP A 195 -0.19 -18.78 35.04
CA ASP A 195 1.19 -18.72 35.55
C ASP A 195 1.83 -20.11 35.73
N ILE A 196 1.05 -21.19 35.59
CA ILE A 196 1.56 -22.56 35.69
C ILE A 196 2.52 -22.83 34.52
N PRO A 197 3.78 -23.24 34.76
CA PRO A 197 4.69 -23.61 33.68
C PRO A 197 4.11 -24.78 32.88
N TRP A 198 4.37 -24.80 31.56
CA TRP A 198 3.85 -25.79 30.59
C TRP A 198 2.35 -25.71 30.29
N LEU A 199 1.49 -25.61 31.30
CA LEU A 199 0.02 -25.61 31.14
C LEU A 199 -0.58 -24.21 30.99
N GLY A 200 0.11 -23.17 31.47
CA GLY A 200 -0.40 -21.79 31.46
C GLY A 200 -0.65 -21.22 30.07
N GLN A 201 -0.01 -21.76 29.02
CA GLN A 201 -0.25 -21.35 27.63
C GLN A 201 -1.71 -21.59 27.20
N LEU A 202 -2.41 -22.56 27.79
CA LEU A 202 -3.80 -22.86 27.48
C LEU A 202 -4.77 -21.81 28.06
N PHE A 203 -4.32 -21.02 29.04
CA PHE A 203 -5.15 -20.04 29.76
C PHE A 203 -4.71 -18.59 29.51
N LYS A 204 -3.87 -18.36 28.49
CA LYS A 204 -3.42 -17.02 28.10
C LYS A 204 -3.53 -16.80 26.60
N SER A 205 -3.77 -15.55 26.24
CA SER A 205 -3.73 -15.02 24.88
C SER A 205 -2.66 -13.95 24.82
N THR A 206 -1.66 -14.15 23.97
CA THR A 206 -0.55 -13.21 23.80
C THR A 206 -0.56 -12.70 22.36
N SER A 207 -0.48 -11.39 22.20
CA SER A 207 -0.30 -10.71 20.92
C SER A 207 0.94 -9.84 21.00
N THR A 208 1.92 -10.16 20.16
CA THR A 208 3.17 -9.39 20.04
C THR A 208 3.24 -8.81 18.65
N THR A 209 3.39 -7.49 18.55
CA THR A 209 3.55 -6.75 17.29
C THR A 209 4.83 -5.95 17.36
N VAL A 210 5.77 -6.27 16.47
CA VAL A 210 7.01 -5.50 16.30
C VAL A 210 6.96 -4.83 14.94
N SER A 211 7.13 -3.51 14.90
CA SER A 211 7.22 -2.75 13.66
C SER A 211 8.52 -1.95 13.61
N LYS A 212 9.22 -2.01 12.48
CA LYS A 212 10.46 -1.29 12.22
C LYS A 212 10.34 -0.52 10.91
N ARG A 213 10.69 0.75 10.93
CA ARG A 213 10.63 1.65 9.78
C ARG A 213 11.89 2.48 9.70
N ASN A 214 12.57 2.38 8.56
CA ASN A 214 13.74 3.18 8.23
C ASN A 214 13.42 4.05 7.03
N LEU A 215 13.74 5.33 7.12
CA LEU A 215 13.62 6.31 6.05
C LEU A 215 14.90 7.11 6.00
N MET A 216 15.46 7.25 4.81
CA MET A 216 16.59 8.13 4.55
C MET A 216 16.33 8.88 3.26
N VAL A 217 16.66 10.17 3.26
CA VAL A 217 16.52 11.04 2.10
C VAL A 217 17.91 11.55 1.73
N PHE A 218 18.31 11.27 0.50
CA PHE A 218 19.60 11.69 -0.04
C PHE A 218 19.39 12.62 -1.22
N ILE A 219 20.35 13.50 -1.43
CA ILE A 219 20.43 14.30 -2.66
C ILE A 219 21.84 14.27 -3.22
N LYS A 220 21.93 14.29 -4.55
CA LYS A 220 23.17 14.36 -5.30
C LYS A 220 23.03 15.42 -6.38
N PRO A 221 23.56 16.65 -6.21
CA PRO A 221 23.63 17.60 -7.31
C PRO A 221 24.69 17.17 -8.33
N THR A 222 24.50 17.61 -9.57
CA THR A 222 25.51 17.47 -10.62
C THR A 222 25.46 18.74 -11.46
N ILE A 223 26.57 19.48 -11.49
CA ILE A 223 26.69 20.72 -12.27
C ILE A 223 26.95 20.36 -13.72
N ILE A 224 26.13 20.92 -14.62
CA ILE A 224 26.28 20.74 -16.07
C ILE A 224 26.74 22.07 -16.65
N ARG A 225 28.02 22.18 -16.98
CA ARG A 225 28.63 23.41 -17.56
C ARG A 225 28.65 23.38 -19.09
N ASP A 226 29.06 22.25 -19.66
CA ASP A 226 29.29 22.09 -21.09
C ASP A 226 28.22 21.25 -21.76
N GLY A 227 27.99 21.50 -23.06
CA GLY A 227 27.08 20.70 -23.87
C GLY A 227 27.48 19.22 -23.95
N VAL A 228 28.78 18.91 -23.92
CA VAL A 228 29.29 17.53 -23.91
C VAL A 228 28.91 16.81 -22.61
N SER A 229 28.96 17.49 -21.47
CA SER A 229 28.56 16.94 -20.17
C SER A 229 27.05 16.70 -20.11
N ALA A 230 26.26 17.61 -20.68
CA ALA A 230 24.81 17.45 -20.81
C ALA A 230 24.45 16.24 -21.69
N ASP A 231 25.10 16.11 -22.84
CA ASP A 231 24.90 15.01 -23.78
C ASP A 231 25.28 13.67 -23.15
N GLY A 232 26.45 13.58 -22.49
CA GLY A 232 26.88 12.35 -21.82
C GLY A 232 25.98 11.92 -20.65
N LEU A 233 25.37 12.86 -19.91
CA LEU A 233 24.36 12.53 -18.89
C LEU A 233 23.06 12.04 -19.52
N THR A 234 22.60 12.72 -20.57
CA THR A 234 21.36 12.40 -21.29
C THR A 234 21.47 11.03 -21.96
N GLN A 235 22.55 10.81 -22.72
CA GLN A 235 22.82 9.56 -23.42
C GLN A 235 22.85 8.36 -22.48
N ARG A 236 23.48 8.49 -21.29
CA ARG A 236 23.49 7.41 -20.29
C ARG A 236 22.09 7.06 -19.79
N LYS A 237 21.28 8.06 -19.40
CA LYS A 237 19.91 7.83 -18.94
C LYS A 237 19.02 7.27 -20.05
N TYR A 238 19.17 7.77 -21.26
CA TYR A 238 18.44 7.31 -22.44
C TYR A 238 18.75 5.85 -22.77
N ASN A 239 20.03 5.51 -22.87
CA ASN A 239 20.48 4.16 -23.18
C ASN A 239 20.08 3.15 -22.10
N TYR A 240 20.03 3.57 -20.83
CA TYR A 240 19.52 2.73 -19.74
C TYR A 240 18.05 2.34 -19.97
N ILE A 241 17.17 3.32 -20.25
CA ILE A 241 15.74 3.04 -20.52
C ILE A 241 15.58 2.19 -21.79
N ARG A 242 16.36 2.49 -22.83
CA ARG A 242 16.34 1.71 -24.08
C ARG A 242 16.76 0.26 -23.86
N ALA A 243 17.80 0.02 -23.06
CA ALA A 243 18.26 -1.32 -22.73
C ALA A 243 17.18 -2.12 -21.97
N GLU A 244 16.50 -1.48 -21.01
CA GLU A 244 15.36 -2.07 -20.29
C GLU A 244 14.20 -2.42 -21.24
N GLN A 245 13.90 -1.57 -22.20
CA GLN A 245 12.86 -1.84 -23.20
C GLN A 245 13.25 -2.96 -24.16
N LEU A 246 14.51 -3.02 -24.59
CA LEU A 246 15.02 -4.11 -25.42
C LEU A 246 14.97 -5.44 -24.67
N TYR A 247 15.38 -5.46 -23.40
CA TYR A 247 15.28 -6.66 -22.56
C TYR A 247 13.83 -7.14 -22.41
N LYS A 248 12.87 -6.21 -22.21
CA LYS A 248 11.44 -6.55 -22.18
C LYS A 248 10.90 -7.01 -23.53
N ALA A 249 11.41 -6.45 -24.62
CA ALA A 249 11.07 -6.87 -25.97
C ALA A 249 11.59 -8.29 -26.27
N GLU A 250 12.77 -8.66 -25.74
CA GLU A 250 13.32 -10.02 -25.83
C GLU A 250 12.52 -11.03 -25.01
N GLU A 251 11.99 -10.66 -23.84
CA GLU A 251 11.06 -11.52 -23.07
C GLU A 251 9.71 -11.71 -23.78
N GLY A 252 9.33 -10.75 -24.63
CA GLY A 252 8.15 -10.81 -25.47
C GLY A 252 6.81 -10.67 -24.72
N LEU A 253 5.72 -10.52 -25.47
CA LEU A 253 4.37 -10.55 -24.93
C LEU A 253 3.82 -11.98 -24.99
N ARG A 254 3.40 -12.52 -23.85
CA ARG A 254 2.93 -13.92 -23.77
C ARG A 254 1.73 -14.24 -24.67
N LEU A 255 0.93 -13.23 -25.03
CA LEU A 255 -0.36 -13.37 -25.73
C LEU A 255 -0.52 -12.44 -26.94
N MET A 256 0.50 -11.65 -27.29
CA MET A 256 0.47 -10.67 -28.38
C MET A 256 1.80 -10.72 -29.15
N SER A 257 1.89 -10.07 -30.31
CA SER A 257 3.16 -9.98 -31.04
C SER A 257 4.14 -9.03 -30.34
N ASP A 258 5.43 -9.38 -30.36
CA ASP A 258 6.49 -8.65 -29.66
C ASP A 258 6.77 -7.27 -30.30
N ASP A 259 6.44 -7.11 -31.59
CA ASP A 259 6.58 -5.85 -32.35
C ASP A 259 5.71 -4.70 -31.80
N LEU A 260 4.75 -5.01 -30.91
CA LEU A 260 3.90 -4.01 -30.25
C LEU A 260 4.56 -3.40 -29.01
N ILE A 261 5.70 -3.93 -28.55
CA ILE A 261 6.43 -3.37 -27.41
C ILE A 261 7.14 -2.08 -27.88
N PRO A 262 6.84 -0.91 -27.28
CA PRO A 262 7.49 0.33 -27.67
C PRO A 262 8.96 0.32 -27.21
N VAL A 263 9.88 0.38 -28.18
CA VAL A 263 11.32 0.51 -27.94
C VAL A 263 11.79 1.87 -28.45
N LEU A 264 12.57 2.56 -27.62
CA LEU A 264 13.22 3.81 -27.99
C LEU A 264 14.17 3.61 -29.17
N PRO A 265 14.21 4.56 -30.13
CA PRO A 265 15.20 4.52 -31.20
C PRO A 265 16.62 4.58 -30.63
N LYS A 266 17.63 4.32 -31.46
CA LYS A 266 19.01 4.50 -31.01
C LYS A 266 19.24 5.99 -30.71
N PHE A 267 20.03 6.28 -29.69
CA PHE A 267 20.32 7.66 -29.31
C PHE A 267 20.91 8.44 -30.50
N GLY A 268 20.33 9.60 -30.81
CA GLY A 268 20.70 10.43 -31.96
C GLY A 268 20.00 10.07 -33.27
N ASP A 269 19.29 8.95 -33.33
CA ASP A 269 18.46 8.57 -34.47
C ASP A 269 17.00 9.01 -34.21
N ASP A 270 16.35 9.58 -35.23
CA ASP A 270 14.93 9.88 -35.17
C ASP A 270 14.09 8.61 -35.08
N ALA A 271 12.83 8.73 -34.62
CA ALA A 271 11.91 7.62 -34.44
C ALA A 271 11.83 6.73 -35.69
N SER A 272 12.42 5.55 -35.61
CA SER A 272 12.36 4.56 -36.69
C SER A 272 10.95 4.00 -36.78
N ARG A 273 10.36 4.03 -37.99
CA ARG A 273 9.04 3.44 -38.27
C ARG A 273 9.07 1.92 -38.01
N PRO A 274 7.92 1.30 -37.67
CA PRO A 274 7.83 -0.15 -37.47
C PRO A 274 8.38 -0.95 -38.66
N PRO A 275 8.94 -2.16 -38.43
CA PRO A 275 9.56 -2.97 -39.49
C PRO A 275 8.62 -3.27 -40.67
N GLU A 276 7.35 -3.60 -40.39
CA GLU A 276 6.35 -3.90 -41.42
C GLU A 276 6.09 -2.71 -42.35
N PHE A 277 6.02 -1.50 -41.79
CA PHE A 277 5.83 -0.27 -42.57
C PHE A 277 7.03 0.05 -43.46
N ARG A 278 8.26 -0.28 -43.02
CA ARG A 278 9.45 -0.11 -43.84
C ARG A 278 9.43 -1.04 -45.04
N ALA A 279 9.09 -2.30 -44.82
CA ALA A 279 8.96 -3.30 -45.88
C ALA A 279 7.90 -2.90 -46.92
N PHE A 280 6.76 -2.36 -46.47
CA PHE A 280 5.71 -1.86 -47.35
C PHE A 280 6.17 -0.69 -48.23
N ILE A 281 6.85 0.31 -47.67
CA ILE A 281 7.35 1.45 -48.46
C ILE A 281 8.42 1.01 -49.46
N GLU A 282 9.36 0.15 -49.05
CA GLU A 282 10.38 -0.39 -49.96
C GLU A 282 9.76 -1.19 -51.12
N GLN A 283 8.60 -1.81 -50.90
CA GLN A 283 7.84 -2.49 -51.94
C GLN A 283 7.14 -1.51 -52.89
N VAL A 284 6.51 -0.45 -52.35
CA VAL A 284 5.87 0.60 -53.14
C VAL A 284 6.88 1.43 -53.94
N GLU A 285 8.09 1.63 -53.42
CA GLU A 285 9.16 2.39 -54.10
C GLU A 285 9.88 1.57 -55.19
N LYS A 286 9.67 0.24 -55.21
CA LYS A 286 10.20 -0.67 -56.23
C LYS A 286 9.25 -0.91 -57.42
N GLU A 287 7.97 -0.52 -57.31
CA GLU A 287 7.00 -0.53 -58.41
C GLU A 287 6.99 0.80 -59.17
#